data_AF-A0A2T4D794-F1
#
_entry.id   AF-A0A2T4D794-F1
#
_cell.length_a   1.000
_cell.length_b   1.000
_cell.length_c   1.000
_cell.angle_alpha   90.00
_cell.angle_beta   90.00
_cell.angle_gamma   90.00
#
_symmetry.space_group_name_H-M   'P 1'
#
loop_
_entity.id
_entity.type
_entity.pdbx_description
1 polymer ?
#
loop_
_entity_poly.entity_id
_entity_poly.type
_entity_poly.pdbx_seq_one_letter_code
_entity_poly.pdbx_strand_id
1 'polypeptide(L)'
;RYWQCRFSLSVPRIRPCSGGGIAANAVTDKELIQLICAFRLFAPELEISLSTRESAQFRRFVTPLAITSLSAGSKTQPGGYSVAPESLQQFSIDDDRLPSQVAADMTEQGLQPVWKDWETCLGR
;
A
#
# COMPACT_ATOMS: atom_id res chain seq x y z
N ARG A 1 -25.83 -10.63 -11.60
CA ARG A 1 -24.98 -10.63 -12.83
C ARG A 1 -23.62 -9.93 -12.66
N TYR A 2 -23.26 -9.42 -11.46
CA TYR A 2 -21.96 -8.74 -11.19
C TYR A 2 -21.10 -9.43 -10.11
N TRP A 3 -21.50 -10.62 -9.66
CA TRP A 3 -20.83 -11.42 -8.62
C TRP A 3 -19.41 -11.89 -8.97
N GLN A 4 -18.92 -11.58 -10.18
CA GLN A 4 -17.59 -11.94 -10.67
C GLN A 4 -16.63 -10.74 -10.72
N CYS A 5 -17.08 -9.53 -10.38
CA CYS A 5 -16.23 -8.35 -10.38
C CYS A 5 -15.72 -8.06 -8.96
N ARG A 6 -14.39 -7.99 -8.81
CA ARG A 6 -13.74 -7.48 -7.60
C ARG A 6 -13.34 -6.02 -7.83
N PHE A 7 -13.60 -5.18 -6.84
CA PHE A 7 -13.15 -3.80 -6.84
C PHE A 7 -12.00 -3.66 -5.83
N SER A 8 -11.01 -2.86 -6.21
CA SER A 8 -9.94 -2.44 -5.31
C SER A 8 -9.83 -0.92 -5.33
N LEU A 9 -9.49 -0.38 -4.16
CA LEU A 9 -9.29 1.04 -3.94
C LEU A 9 -7.89 1.26 -3.36
N SER A 10 -7.17 2.20 -3.95
CA SER A 10 -5.95 2.75 -3.39
C SER A 10 -6.15 4.23 -3.11
N VAL A 11 -5.70 4.69 -1.95
CA VAL A 11 -5.78 6.11 -1.54
C VAL A 11 -4.38 6.71 -1.32
N PRO A 12 -3.48 6.68 -2.32
CA PRO A 12 -2.12 7.16 -2.13
C PRO A 12 -2.10 8.69 -1.99
N ARG A 13 -1.34 9.20 -1.01
CA ARG A 13 -1.08 10.64 -0.94
C ARG A 13 -0.18 11.10 -2.09
N ILE A 14 -0.36 12.36 -2.47
CA ILE A 14 0.53 13.01 -3.44
C ILE A 14 1.91 13.13 -2.78
N ARG A 15 2.92 12.57 -3.43
CA ARG A 15 4.32 12.64 -3.02
C ARG A 15 5.11 13.48 -4.03
N PRO A 16 6.19 14.13 -3.61
CA PRO A 16 7.12 14.79 -4.53
C PRO A 16 7.63 13.80 -5.59
N CYS A 17 7.76 14.28 -6.82
CA CYS A 17 8.38 13.57 -7.94
C CYS A 17 9.43 14.45 -8.59
N SER A 18 10.37 13.86 -9.32
CA SER A 18 11.41 14.63 -10.02
C SER A 18 10.78 15.56 -11.06
N GLY A 19 10.92 16.87 -10.87
CA GLY A 19 10.33 17.91 -11.72
C GLY A 19 8.94 18.40 -11.31
N GLY A 20 8.36 17.88 -10.22
CA GLY A 20 7.05 18.27 -9.70
C GLY A 20 7.10 19.13 -8.44
N GLY A 21 6.06 19.95 -8.23
CA GLY A 21 5.88 20.77 -7.03
C GLY A 21 5.31 20.01 -5.83
N ILE A 22 5.38 20.63 -4.65
CA ILE A 22 4.76 20.12 -3.41
C ILE A 22 3.24 20.31 -3.51
N ALA A 23 2.47 19.32 -3.05
CA ALA A 23 1.01 19.41 -3.02
C ALA A 23 0.55 20.62 -2.18
N ALA A 24 -0.30 21.47 -2.74
CA ALA A 24 -0.78 22.68 -2.07
C ALA A 24 -1.65 22.40 -0.82
N ASN A 25 -2.32 21.24 -0.78
CA ASN A 25 -3.13 20.78 0.35
C ASN A 25 -2.76 19.33 0.68
N ALA A 26 -1.85 19.14 1.62
CA ALA A 26 -1.41 17.81 2.03
C ALA A 26 -2.47 17.15 2.93
N VAL A 27 -2.88 15.93 2.58
CA VAL A 27 -3.78 15.12 3.41
C VAL A 27 -3.02 14.63 4.64
N THR A 28 -3.55 14.96 5.82
CA THR A 28 -2.99 14.53 7.10
C THR A 28 -3.24 13.04 7.36
N ASP A 29 -2.47 12.44 8.26
CA ASP A 29 -2.65 11.04 8.67
C ASP A 29 -4.08 10.79 9.21
N LYS A 30 -4.63 11.75 9.95
CA LYS A 30 -5.99 11.67 10.52
C LYS A 30 -7.05 11.61 9.42
N GLU A 31 -6.94 12.49 8.42
CA GLU A 31 -7.87 12.52 7.28
C GLU A 31 -7.77 11.26 6.44
N LEU A 32 -6.55 10.75 6.22
CA LEU A 32 -6.35 9.51 5.49
C LEU A 32 -6.95 8.31 6.23
N ILE A 33 -6.73 8.20 7.55
CA ILE A 33 -7.34 7.16 8.37
C ILE A 33 -8.87 7.27 8.33
N GLN A 34 -9.41 8.48 8.45
CA GLN A 34 -10.85 8.71 8.38
C GLN A 34 -11.43 8.24 7.04
N LEU A 35 -10.77 8.55 5.92
CA LEU A 35 -11.17 8.12 4.59
C LEU A 35 -11.14 6.59 4.45
N ILE A 36 -10.04 5.96 4.87
CA ILE A 36 -9.87 4.51 4.84
C ILE A 36 -10.97 3.82 5.65
N CYS A 37 -11.22 4.29 6.87
CA CYS A 37 -12.26 3.75 7.74
C CYS A 37 -13.66 3.96 7.13
N ALA A 38 -13.93 5.12 6.53
CA ALA A 38 -15.19 5.39 5.86
C ALA A 38 -15.46 4.39 4.73
N PHE A 39 -14.47 4.09 3.89
CA PHE A 39 -14.61 3.07 2.85
C PHE A 39 -14.75 1.66 3.41
N ARG A 40 -14.02 1.33 4.49
CA ARG A 40 -14.16 0.02 5.14
C ARG A 40 -15.56 -0.21 5.71
N LEU A 41 -16.19 0.84 6.26
CA LEU A 41 -17.56 0.79 6.76
C LEU A 41 -18.60 0.77 5.63
N PHE A 42 -18.35 1.54 4.55
CA PHE A 42 -19.27 1.65 3.42
C PHE A 42 -19.30 0.40 2.54
N ALA A 43 -18.14 -0.20 2.26
CA ALA A 43 -17.98 -1.35 1.38
C ALA A 43 -17.03 -2.38 2.01
N PRO A 44 -17.52 -3.27 2.90
CA PRO A 44 -16.68 -4.23 3.62
C PRO A 44 -15.90 -5.20 2.73
N GLU A 45 -16.47 -5.55 1.58
CA GLU A 45 -15.85 -6.44 0.58
C GLU A 45 -14.80 -5.73 -0.30
N LEU A 46 -14.66 -4.41 -0.17
CA LEU A 46 -13.71 -3.63 -0.95
C LEU A 46 -12.28 -3.98 -0.51
N GLU A 47 -11.46 -4.34 -1.49
CA GLU A 47 -10.03 -4.47 -1.28
C GLU A 47 -9.44 -3.06 -1.15
N ILE A 48 -8.79 -2.76 -0.03
CA ILE A 48 -8.12 -1.48 0.20
C ILE A 48 -6.63 -1.75 0.26
N SER A 49 -5.89 -1.14 -0.67
CA SER A 49 -4.45 -1.31 -0.77
C SER A 49 -3.68 -0.09 -0.29
N LEU A 50 -2.57 -0.35 0.40
CA LEU A 50 -1.68 0.68 0.94
C LEU A 50 -0.26 0.51 0.37
N SER A 51 0.25 1.58 -0.24
CA SER A 51 1.54 1.57 -0.94
C SER A 51 2.71 1.96 -0.03
N THR A 52 3.94 1.77 -0.51
CA THR A 52 5.18 2.23 0.16
C THR A 52 5.38 3.75 0.13
N ARG A 53 4.40 4.52 -0.39
CA ARG A 53 4.37 5.99 -0.28
C ARG A 53 4.08 6.49 1.14
N GLU A 54 3.56 5.60 1.98
CA GLU A 54 3.21 5.87 3.37
C GLU A 54 4.31 5.36 4.29
N SER A 55 4.59 6.09 5.37
CA SER A 55 5.70 5.77 6.28
C SER A 55 5.50 4.42 6.98
N ALA A 56 6.60 3.77 7.35
CA ALA A 56 6.57 2.50 8.08
C ALA A 56 5.70 2.56 9.34
N GLN A 57 5.75 3.66 10.08
CA GLN A 57 4.97 3.89 11.30
C GLN A 57 3.47 3.97 10.99
N PHE A 58 3.08 4.77 10.00
CA PHE A 58 1.67 4.90 9.61
C PHE A 58 1.12 3.54 9.14
N ARG A 59 1.89 2.85 8.30
CA ARG A 59 1.52 1.52 7.80
C ARG A 59 1.33 0.51 8.92
N ARG A 60 2.20 0.50 9.93
CA ARG A 60 2.04 -0.37 11.11
C ARG A 60 0.72 -0.12 11.84
N PHE A 61 0.28 1.14 11.99
CA PHE A 61 -0.97 1.43 12.69
C PHE A 61 -2.23 1.17 11.87
N VAL A 62 -2.20 1.43 10.56
CA VAL A 62 -3.41 1.38 9.72
C VAL A 62 -3.69 0.00 9.15
N THR A 63 -2.64 -0.81 8.96
CA THR A 63 -2.77 -2.17 8.42
C THR A 63 -3.85 -3.00 9.12
N PRO A 64 -3.82 -3.17 10.47
CA PRO A 64 -4.79 -4.04 11.16
C PRO A 64 -6.22 -3.46 11.19
N LEU A 65 -6.41 -2.18 10.86
CA LEU A 65 -7.71 -1.53 10.94
C LEU A 65 -8.58 -1.82 9.72
N ALA A 66 -8.00 -1.71 8.52
CA ALA A 66 -8.81 -1.63 7.30
C ALA A 66 -8.06 -2.00 6.00
N ILE A 67 -6.78 -2.35 6.04
CA ILE A 67 -6.01 -2.66 4.83
C ILE A 67 -6.05 -4.15 4.54
N THR A 68 -6.27 -4.51 3.28
CA THR A 68 -6.31 -5.91 2.82
C THR A 68 -5.13 -6.28 1.94
N SER A 69 -4.42 -5.29 1.40
CA SER A 69 -3.25 -5.52 0.53
C SER A 69 -2.19 -4.44 0.74
N LEU A 70 -0.92 -4.83 0.74
CA LEU A 70 0.22 -3.96 1.02
C LEU A 70 1.32 -4.18 -0.03
N SER A 71 1.88 -3.09 -0.54
CA SER A 71 3.11 -3.16 -1.34
C SER A 71 4.33 -3.24 -0.41
N ALA A 72 5.33 -4.09 -0.70
CA ALA A 72 6.57 -4.14 0.06
C ALA A 72 7.78 -4.27 -0.86
N GLY A 73 8.92 -3.66 -0.49
CA GLY A 73 10.14 -3.66 -1.29
C GLY A 73 9.97 -3.04 -2.69
N SER A 74 9.10 -2.03 -2.82
CA SER A 74 8.81 -1.41 -4.10
C SER A 74 10.04 -0.70 -4.69
N LYS A 75 10.24 -0.81 -5.99
CA LYS A 75 11.23 -0.02 -6.74
C LYS A 75 10.49 0.85 -7.74
N THR A 76 10.53 2.16 -7.55
CA THR A 76 9.76 3.15 -8.36
C THR A 76 10.52 3.65 -9.59
N GLN A 77 11.61 2.98 -9.93
CA GLN A 77 12.47 3.23 -11.08
C GLN A 77 12.03 2.36 -12.27
N PRO A 78 11.72 2.94 -13.44
CA PRO A 78 11.59 2.18 -14.69
C PRO A 78 12.87 1.35 -14.91
N GLY A 79 12.75 0.02 -14.96
CA GLY A 79 13.91 -0.88 -15.10
C GLY A 79 14.71 -1.16 -13.82
N GLY A 80 14.20 -0.83 -12.63
CA GLY A 80 14.93 -0.92 -11.34
C GLY A 80 15.41 -2.33 -10.88
N TYR A 81 15.14 -3.38 -11.64
CA TYR A 81 15.70 -4.72 -11.41
C TYR A 81 16.81 -5.11 -12.41
N SER A 82 17.02 -4.31 -13.45
CA SER A 82 18.00 -4.56 -14.50
C SER A 82 18.45 -3.23 -15.13
N VAL A 83 19.57 -2.69 -14.63
CA VAL A 83 20.43 -1.69 -15.31
C VAL A 83 19.82 -0.30 -15.53
N ALA A 84 19.97 0.62 -14.56
CA ALA A 84 20.35 2.05 -14.73
C ALA A 84 20.21 2.83 -13.40
N PRO A 85 21.27 3.50 -12.87
CA PRO A 85 21.19 4.25 -11.60
C PRO A 85 20.40 5.57 -11.68
N GLU A 86 20.06 6.05 -12.88
CA GLU A 86 19.51 7.40 -13.11
C GLU A 86 18.16 7.40 -13.83
N SER A 87 17.26 6.48 -13.48
CA SER A 87 15.86 6.63 -13.91
C SER A 87 15.10 7.48 -12.88
N LEU A 88 14.43 8.52 -13.38
CA LEU A 88 13.63 9.45 -12.56
C LEU A 88 12.55 8.66 -11.82
N GLN A 89 12.59 8.66 -10.49
CA GLN A 89 11.58 8.00 -9.66
C GLN A 89 10.21 8.63 -9.92
N GLN A 90 9.19 7.79 -10.19
CA GLN A 90 7.82 8.26 -10.39
C GLN A 90 7.25 8.93 -9.13
N PHE A 91 7.71 8.50 -7.95
CA PHE A 91 7.41 9.10 -6.64
C PHE A 91 8.47 8.65 -5.61
N SER A 92 8.65 9.45 -4.56
CA SER A 92 9.47 9.07 -3.41
C SER A 92 8.81 7.98 -2.58
N ILE A 93 9.60 6.96 -2.23
CA ILE A 93 9.23 5.91 -1.28
C ILE A 93 9.41 6.48 0.15
N ASP A 94 8.53 6.09 1.07
CA ASP A 94 8.60 6.44 2.50
C ASP A 94 8.86 5.20 3.37
N ASP A 95 8.59 4.00 2.84
CA ASP A 95 8.90 2.73 3.50
C ASP A 95 9.80 1.85 2.64
N ASP A 96 11.10 1.88 2.97
CA ASP A 96 12.16 1.12 2.32
C ASP A 96 12.40 -0.28 2.94
N ARG A 97 11.54 -0.71 3.88
CA ARG A 97 11.68 -2.03 4.51
C ARG A 97 11.58 -3.15 3.48
N LEU A 98 12.37 -4.19 3.70
CA LEU A 98 12.32 -5.41 2.92
C LEU A 98 10.97 -6.12 3.12
N PRO A 99 10.47 -6.86 2.12
CA PRO A 99 9.23 -7.62 2.25
C PRO A 99 9.20 -8.55 3.48
N SER A 100 10.33 -9.17 3.82
CA SER A 100 10.48 -10.01 5.02
C SER A 100 10.26 -9.24 6.32
N GLN A 101 10.72 -7.98 6.41
CA GLN A 101 10.53 -7.12 7.58
C GLN A 101 9.07 -6.69 7.72
N VAL A 102 8.41 -6.35 6.61
CA VAL A 102 6.97 -6.02 6.61
C VAL A 102 6.13 -7.23 7.03
N ALA A 103 6.47 -8.43 6.55
CA ALA A 103 5.77 -9.67 6.95
C ALA A 103 5.98 -10.03 8.42
N ALA A 104 7.18 -9.80 8.96
CA ALA A 104 7.45 -9.99 10.39
C ALA A 104 6.64 -9.01 11.25
N ASP A 105 6.59 -7.73 10.84
CA ASP A 105 5.79 -6.68 11.48
C ASP A 105 4.29 -7.01 11.49
N MET A 106 3.75 -7.54 10.38
CA MET A 106 2.38 -8.04 10.31
C MET A 106 2.13 -9.19 11.29
N THR A 107 3.04 -10.16 11.35
CA THR A 107 2.96 -11.30 12.27
C THR A 107 2.96 -10.85 13.74
N GLU A 108 3.81 -9.86 14.08
CA GLU A 108 3.88 -9.28 15.42
C GLU A 108 2.55 -8.61 15.84
N GLN A 109 1.82 -8.06 14.88
CA GLN A 109 0.49 -7.46 15.07
C GLN A 109 -0.64 -8.50 15.08
N GLY A 110 -0.32 -9.80 15.00
CA GLY A 110 -1.30 -10.89 14.99
C GLY A 110 -1.96 -11.12 13.62
N LEU A 111 -1.38 -10.60 12.54
CA LEU A 111 -1.87 -10.79 11.17
C LEU A 111 -1.12 -11.90 10.44
N GLN A 112 -1.76 -12.53 9.47
CA GLN A 112 -1.14 -13.52 8.60
C GLN A 112 -0.74 -12.88 7.25
N PRO A 113 0.56 -12.78 6.93
CA PRO A 113 0.98 -12.37 5.60
C PRO A 113 0.69 -13.47 4.56
N VAL A 114 -0.02 -13.11 3.50
CA VAL A 114 -0.35 -13.99 2.38
C VAL A 114 0.32 -13.46 1.12
N TRP A 115 1.24 -14.25 0.54
CA TRP A 115 2.00 -13.86 -0.66
C TRP A 115 1.33 -14.24 -1.98
N LYS A 116 0.46 -15.26 -1.93
CA LYS A 116 -0.27 -15.80 -3.08
C LYS A 116 -1.67 -16.19 -2.62
N ASP A 117 -2.69 -15.49 -3.12
CA ASP A 117 -4.10 -15.68 -2.79
C ASP A 117 -4.96 -16.17 -3.98
N TRP A 118 -4.30 -16.49 -5.09
CA TRP A 118 -4.92 -16.81 -6.38
C TRP A 118 -4.74 -18.28 -6.82
N GLU A 119 -3.85 -19.03 -6.18
CA GLU A 119 -3.72 -20.48 -6.41
C GLU A 119 -4.78 -21.20 -5.58
N THR A 120 -5.67 -21.94 -6.23
CA THR A 120 -6.82 -22.64 -5.59
C THR A 120 -6.40 -23.69 -4.56
N CYS A 121 -5.17 -24.21 -4.63
CA CYS A 121 -4.64 -25.20 -3.69
C CYS A 121 -4.19 -24.61 -2.34
N LEU A 122 -4.12 -23.28 -2.22
CA LEU A 122 -3.69 -22.58 -0.99
C LEU A 122 -4.86 -21.96 -0.22
N GLY A 123 -6.10 -22.26 -0.61
CA GLY A 123 -7.31 -21.95 0.15
C GLY A 123 -8.11 -20.79 -0.44
N ARG A 124 -9.21 -21.16 -1.11
CA ARG A 124 -10.52 -20.49 -1.02
C ARG A 124 -11.57 -21.55 -0.77
#